data_AF-Q8I977-F1
#
_entry.id   AF-Q8I977-F1
#
_cell.length_a   1.000
_cell.length_b   1.000
_cell.length_c   1.000
_cell.angle_alpha   90.00
_cell.angle_beta   90.00
_cell.angle_gamma   90.00
#
_symmetry.space_group_name_H-M   'P 1'
#
loop_
_entity.id
_entity.type
_entity.pdbx_description
1 polymer ?
#
loop_
_entity_poly.entity_id
_entity_poly.type
_entity_poly.pdbx_seq_one_letter_code
_entity_poly.pdbx_strand_id
1 'polypeptide(L)'
;PRRQKLCLYYLAHEKQTKNINKEEDLRDAFIRTAAAETFLAWQYYKSKNDSEAKILDRGLIPSQFLRSMMYTFGDYRDICLNTDISAKTENGDITKAKNIIHTIFKDSDKITNEKVRQEFWEKYGKDIWKGMLCALTHKLNDEENKKKIKETYKDPPHNFASRPQFFRW
;
A
#
# COMPACT_ATOMS: atom_id res chain seq x y z
N PRO A 1 -11.08 -13.00 -1.02
CA PRO A 1 -11.04 -11.77 -1.85
C PRO A 1 -9.97 -10.80 -1.33
N ARG A 2 -9.20 -10.12 -2.21
CA ARG A 2 -8.02 -9.31 -1.84
C ARG A 2 -8.33 -8.20 -0.82
N ARG A 3 -9.27 -7.30 -1.13
CA ARG A 3 -9.61 -6.13 -0.28
C ARG A 3 -10.01 -6.49 1.15
N GLN A 4 -10.76 -7.59 1.33
CA GLN A 4 -11.24 -8.07 2.63
C GLN A 4 -10.11 -8.56 3.54
N LYS A 5 -8.99 -8.98 2.96
CA LYS A 5 -7.81 -9.50 3.67
C LYS A 5 -6.61 -8.54 3.56
N LEU A 6 -6.85 -7.27 3.21
CA LEU A 6 -5.81 -6.26 3.08
C LEU A 6 -5.06 -6.13 4.41
N CYS A 7 -3.74 -6.29 4.38
CA CYS A 7 -2.91 -6.04 5.54
C CYS A 7 -3.08 -4.60 6.01
N LEU A 8 -3.46 -4.42 7.27
CA LEU A 8 -3.47 -3.12 7.95
C LEU A 8 -2.74 -3.18 9.29
N TYR A 9 -1.99 -4.25 9.54
CA TYR A 9 -1.41 -4.55 10.85
C TYR A 9 -0.60 -3.38 11.43
N TYR A 10 0.24 -2.71 10.64
CA TYR A 10 1.04 -1.59 11.14
C TYR A 10 0.25 -0.29 11.31
N LEU A 11 -0.97 -0.21 10.78
CA LEU A 11 -1.87 0.94 10.91
C LEU A 11 -3.01 0.69 11.90
N ALA A 12 -3.29 -0.56 12.28
CA ALA A 12 -4.47 -0.92 13.05
C ALA A 12 -4.18 -1.66 14.36
N HIS A 13 -3.07 -2.40 14.45
CA HIS A 13 -2.78 -3.21 15.63
C HIS A 13 -2.17 -2.34 16.74
N GLU A 14 -2.70 -2.45 17.96
CA GLU A 14 -2.33 -1.60 19.12
C GLU A 14 -0.83 -1.54 19.39
N LYS A 15 -0.15 -2.69 19.32
CA LYS A 15 1.31 -2.77 19.50
C LYS A 15 2.12 -1.98 18.47
N GLN A 16 1.55 -1.69 17.30
CA GLN A 16 2.18 -0.91 16.24
C GLN A 16 1.74 0.56 16.31
N THR A 17 0.44 0.81 16.49
CA THR A 17 -0.12 2.18 16.46
C THR A 17 0.37 3.06 17.60
N LYS A 18 0.71 2.48 18.77
CA LYS A 18 1.33 3.22 19.89
C LYS A 18 2.67 3.91 19.53
N ASN A 19 3.31 3.48 18.45
CA ASN A 19 4.58 4.05 17.99
C ASN A 19 4.37 5.09 16.86
N ILE A 20 3.12 5.38 16.48
CA ILE A 20 2.79 6.35 15.44
C ILE A 20 2.41 7.65 16.12
N ASN A 21 3.37 8.56 16.23
CA ASN A 21 3.20 9.83 16.95
C ASN A 21 3.40 11.05 16.05
N LYS A 22 4.12 10.89 14.93
CA LYS A 22 4.36 11.95 13.94
C LYS A 22 4.18 11.44 12.51
N GLU A 23 4.19 12.37 11.56
CA GLU A 23 4.06 12.12 10.12
C GLU A 23 5.02 11.03 9.61
N GLU A 24 6.29 11.06 10.04
CA GLU A 24 7.31 10.09 9.61
C GLU A 24 6.99 8.66 10.09
N ASP A 25 6.44 8.51 11.29
CA ASP A 25 6.06 7.20 11.81
C ASP A 25 4.88 6.64 11.02
N LEU A 26 3.94 7.52 10.63
CA LEU A 26 2.82 7.14 9.78
C LEU A 26 3.29 6.71 8.39
N ARG A 27 4.24 7.44 7.80
CA ARG A 27 4.91 7.04 6.55
C ARG A 27 5.50 5.64 6.67
N ASP A 28 6.28 5.38 7.72
CA ASP A 28 6.93 4.10 7.92
C ASP A 28 5.91 2.97 8.12
N ALA A 29 4.81 3.24 8.84
CA ALA A 29 3.72 2.30 8.99
C ALA A 29 3.05 1.94 7.65
N PHE A 30 2.81 2.92 6.77
CA PHE A 30 2.29 2.68 5.42
C PHE A 30 3.27 1.86 4.57
N ILE A 31 4.57 2.21 4.57
CA ILE A 31 5.60 1.47 3.82
C ILE A 31 5.63 0.01 4.27
N ARG A 32 5.67 -0.24 5.58
CA ARG A 32 5.71 -1.59 6.16
C ARG A 32 4.45 -2.39 5.84
N THR A 33 3.29 -1.75 5.90
CA THR A 33 2.01 -2.37 5.56
C THR A 33 1.95 -2.77 4.09
N ALA A 34 2.31 -1.85 3.19
CA ALA A 34 2.31 -2.10 1.76
C ALA A 34 3.35 -3.15 1.34
N ALA A 35 4.53 -3.12 1.95
CA ALA A 35 5.56 -4.14 1.78
C ALA A 35 5.08 -5.53 2.24
N ALA A 36 4.51 -5.64 3.45
CA ALA A 36 4.01 -6.90 3.99
C ALA A 36 2.87 -7.48 3.13
N GLU A 37 1.90 -6.66 2.74
CA GLU A 37 0.83 -7.06 1.82
C GLU A 37 1.39 -7.58 0.50
N THR A 38 2.33 -6.85 -0.10
CA THR A 38 2.92 -7.25 -1.39
C THR A 38 3.68 -8.56 -1.27
N PHE A 39 4.45 -8.73 -0.19
CA PHE A 39 5.18 -9.97 0.05
C PHE A 39 4.25 -11.17 0.20
N LEU A 40 3.20 -11.06 1.04
CA LEU A 40 2.24 -12.13 1.27
C LEU A 40 1.40 -12.43 0.02
N ALA A 41 0.94 -11.40 -0.66
CA ALA A 41 0.21 -11.52 -1.93
C ALA A 41 1.08 -12.19 -2.99
N TRP A 42 2.38 -11.90 -3.03
CA TRP A 42 3.32 -12.57 -3.93
C TRP A 42 3.47 -14.05 -3.62
N GLN A 43 3.65 -14.42 -2.34
CA GLN A 43 3.70 -15.85 -1.95
C GLN A 43 2.41 -16.58 -2.37
N TYR A 44 1.25 -15.96 -2.14
CA TYR A 44 -0.03 -16.51 -2.57
C TYR A 44 -0.11 -16.65 -4.09
N TYR A 45 0.25 -15.62 -4.85
CA TYR A 45 0.25 -15.64 -6.32
C TYR A 45 1.17 -16.73 -6.87
N LYS A 46 2.39 -16.87 -6.33
CA LYS A 46 3.34 -17.93 -6.69
C LYS A 46 2.76 -19.33 -6.48
N SER A 47 2.06 -19.55 -5.36
CA SER A 47 1.46 -20.86 -5.05
C SER A 47 0.37 -21.29 -6.04
N LYS A 48 -0.17 -20.36 -6.85
CA LYS A 48 -1.24 -20.60 -7.82
C LYS A 48 -0.78 -20.47 -9.27
N ASN A 49 0.32 -19.75 -9.53
CA ASN A 49 0.77 -19.38 -10.88
C ASN A 49 2.29 -19.59 -11.02
N ASP A 50 2.79 -20.78 -10.70
CA ASP A 50 4.24 -21.07 -10.66
C ASP A 50 4.96 -20.74 -11.98
N SER A 51 4.34 -21.05 -13.13
CA SER A 51 4.91 -20.76 -14.44
C SER A 51 5.02 -19.25 -14.72
N GLU A 52 3.96 -18.47 -14.44
CA GLU A 52 3.97 -17.01 -14.62
C GLU A 52 4.91 -16.34 -13.62
N ALA A 53 5.07 -16.90 -12.41
CA ALA A 53 5.97 -16.33 -11.41
C ALA A 53 7.42 -16.24 -11.87
N LYS A 54 7.86 -17.13 -12.78
CA LYS A 54 9.20 -17.12 -13.40
C LYS A 54 9.44 -15.91 -14.32
N ILE A 55 8.40 -15.11 -14.61
CA ILE A 55 8.56 -13.82 -15.30
C ILE A 55 9.34 -12.84 -14.40
N LEU A 56 9.16 -12.93 -13.07
CA LEU A 56 9.89 -12.09 -12.12
C LEU A 56 11.40 -12.30 -12.19
N ASP A 57 11.83 -13.55 -12.39
CA ASP A 57 13.25 -13.90 -12.53
C ASP A 57 13.88 -13.33 -13.81
N ARG A 58 13.07 -12.84 -14.77
CA ARG A 58 13.51 -12.16 -16.00
C ARG A 58 13.46 -10.63 -15.89
N GLY A 59 13.23 -10.13 -14.66
CA GLY A 59 13.20 -8.70 -14.37
C GLY A 59 11.89 -8.01 -14.78
N LEU A 60 10.77 -8.76 -14.86
CA LEU A 60 9.45 -8.22 -15.20
C LEU A 60 8.41 -8.64 -14.16
N ILE A 61 7.47 -7.76 -13.81
CA ILE A 61 6.37 -8.14 -12.91
C ILE A 61 5.28 -8.80 -13.75
N PRO A 62 4.79 -10.02 -13.39
CA PRO A 62 3.65 -10.62 -14.07
C PRO A 62 2.46 -9.67 -14.10
N SER A 63 1.82 -9.50 -15.27
CA SER A 63 0.80 -8.46 -15.48
C SER A 63 -0.39 -8.58 -14.51
N GLN A 64 -0.83 -9.80 -14.23
CA GLN A 64 -1.90 -10.06 -13.25
C GLN A 64 -1.50 -9.66 -11.83
N PHE A 65 -0.25 -9.93 -11.45
CA PHE A 65 0.26 -9.53 -10.14
C PHE A 65 0.46 -8.01 -10.04
N LEU A 66 1.00 -7.39 -11.09
CA LEU A 66 1.13 -5.92 -11.18
C LEU A 66 -0.24 -5.25 -11.02
N ARG A 67 -1.28 -5.77 -11.69
CA ARG A 67 -2.65 -5.30 -11.50
C ARG A 67 -3.07 -5.39 -10.03
N SER A 68 -2.84 -6.53 -9.37
CA SER A 68 -3.14 -6.67 -7.93
C SER A 68 -2.40 -5.63 -7.06
N MET A 69 -1.14 -5.33 -7.37
CA MET A 69 -0.38 -4.27 -6.68
C MET A 69 -1.00 -2.89 -6.89
N MET A 70 -1.40 -2.56 -8.13
CA MET A 70 -2.04 -1.25 -8.43
C MET A 70 -3.33 -1.05 -7.64
N TYR A 71 -4.17 -2.09 -7.53
CA TYR A 71 -5.40 -2.07 -6.74
C TYR A 71 -5.12 -1.88 -5.26
N THR A 72 -4.11 -2.58 -4.73
CA THR A 72 -3.68 -2.47 -3.34
C THR A 72 -3.16 -1.08 -3.02
N PHE A 73 -2.36 -0.49 -3.89
CA PHE A 73 -1.88 0.89 -3.76
C PHE A 73 -3.04 1.89 -3.73
N GLY A 74 -4.03 1.71 -4.62
CA GLY A 74 -5.25 2.53 -4.62
C GLY A 74 -6.07 2.41 -3.34
N ASP A 75 -6.19 1.21 -2.77
CA ASP A 75 -6.90 1.03 -1.49
C ASP A 75 -6.20 1.73 -0.33
N TYR A 76 -4.86 1.65 -0.24
CA TYR A 76 -4.11 2.41 0.77
C TYR A 76 -4.26 3.91 0.60
N ARG A 77 -4.28 4.40 -0.66
CA ARG A 77 -4.55 5.80 -0.96
C ARG A 77 -5.89 6.23 -0.40
N ASP A 78 -6.95 5.48 -0.68
CA ASP A 78 -8.29 5.87 -0.26
C ASP A 78 -8.48 5.75 1.26
N ILE A 79 -7.77 4.83 1.93
CA ILE A 79 -7.71 4.79 3.38
C ILE A 79 -7.03 6.06 3.92
N CYS A 80 -5.90 6.47 3.34
CA CYS A 80 -5.17 7.68 3.71
C CYS A 80 -6.03 8.94 3.55
N LEU A 81 -6.68 9.08 2.39
CA LEU A 81 -7.50 10.25 2.04
C LEU A 81 -8.91 10.21 2.66
N ASN A 82 -9.23 9.17 3.43
CA ASN A 82 -10.55 8.94 4.02
C ASN A 82 -11.70 8.83 2.97
N THR A 83 -11.38 8.48 1.74
CA THR A 83 -12.33 8.21 0.64
C THR A 83 -12.69 6.74 0.51
N ASP A 84 -12.08 5.85 1.32
CA ASP A 84 -12.36 4.42 1.27
C ASP A 84 -13.82 4.10 1.65
N ILE A 85 -14.49 3.36 0.78
CA ILE A 85 -15.93 3.03 0.79
C ILE A 85 -16.25 1.72 1.53
N SER A 86 -15.24 1.07 2.13
CA SER A 86 -15.44 -0.19 2.83
C SER A 86 -16.36 -0.01 4.04
N ALA A 87 -17.11 -1.07 4.37
CA ALA A 87 -17.92 -1.09 5.58
C ALA A 87 -17.05 -0.81 6.83
N LYS A 88 -17.49 0.15 7.65
CA LYS A 88 -16.84 0.50 8.92
C LYS A 88 -17.48 -0.33 10.00
N THR A 89 -16.77 -1.34 10.49
CA THR A 89 -17.20 -2.11 11.66
C THR A 89 -16.57 -1.53 12.92
N GLU A 90 -17.29 -1.65 14.02
CA GLU A 90 -16.75 -1.36 15.34
C GLU A 90 -15.54 -2.27 15.59
N ASN A 91 -14.42 -1.70 16.05
CA ASN A 91 -13.13 -2.38 16.24
C ASN A 91 -12.49 -3.01 14.98
N GLY A 92 -13.02 -2.77 13.79
CA GLY A 92 -12.42 -3.22 12.53
C GLY A 92 -11.10 -2.51 12.21
N ASP A 93 -10.19 -3.20 11.54
CA ASP A 93 -8.86 -2.68 11.21
C ASP A 93 -8.93 -1.40 10.36
N ILE A 94 -9.92 -1.28 9.47
CA ILE A 94 -10.13 -0.07 8.67
C ILE A 94 -10.50 1.12 9.56
N THR A 95 -11.38 0.91 10.54
CA THR A 95 -11.77 1.95 11.51
C THR A 95 -10.56 2.38 12.34
N LYS A 96 -9.77 1.41 12.84
CA LYS A 96 -8.54 1.68 13.62
C LYS A 96 -7.50 2.44 12.80
N ALA A 97 -7.26 2.02 11.55
CA ALA A 97 -6.36 2.71 10.63
C ALA A 97 -6.80 4.15 10.34
N LYS A 98 -8.10 4.38 10.06
CA LYS A 98 -8.62 5.74 9.84
C LYS A 98 -8.47 6.62 11.08
N ASN A 99 -8.65 6.06 12.28
CA ASN A 99 -8.53 6.77 13.55
C ASN A 99 -7.08 7.21 13.86
N ILE A 100 -6.09 6.34 13.64
CA ILE A 100 -4.69 6.73 13.86
C ILE A 100 -4.27 7.83 12.87
N ILE A 101 -4.66 7.70 11.60
CA ILE A 101 -4.38 8.72 10.57
C ILE A 101 -5.05 10.05 10.96
N HIS A 102 -6.30 10.00 11.43
CA HIS A 102 -6.98 11.21 11.88
C HIS A 102 -6.30 11.84 13.09
N THR A 103 -5.78 11.05 14.01
CA THR A 103 -5.07 11.53 15.21
C THR A 103 -3.78 12.27 14.85
N ILE A 104 -3.00 11.73 13.90
CA ILE A 104 -1.77 12.38 13.41
C ILE A 104 -2.03 13.73 12.74
N PHE A 105 -3.20 13.89 12.12
CA PHE A 105 -3.57 15.12 11.43
C PHE A 105 -4.57 16.00 12.21
N LYS A 106 -4.82 15.70 13.49
CA LYS A 106 -5.99 16.21 14.26
C LYS A 106 -5.99 17.73 14.48
N ASP A 107 -4.85 18.40 14.38
CA ASP A 107 -4.71 19.84 14.67
C ASP A 107 -5.22 20.75 13.53
N SER A 108 -5.98 20.20 12.58
CA SER A 108 -6.46 20.88 11.40
C SER A 108 -7.99 20.89 11.33
N ASP A 109 -8.60 22.00 10.91
CA ASP A 109 -10.01 22.01 10.53
C ASP A 109 -10.28 21.02 9.38
N LYS A 110 -11.55 20.73 9.07
CA LYS A 110 -11.89 19.68 8.10
C LYS A 110 -11.21 19.89 6.73
N ILE A 111 -11.18 21.13 6.24
CA ILE A 111 -10.59 21.49 4.94
C ILE A 111 -9.07 21.28 4.99
N THR A 112 -8.44 21.74 6.06
CA THR A 112 -7.01 21.61 6.27
C THR A 112 -6.62 20.13 6.44
N ASN A 113 -7.46 19.31 7.06
CA ASN A 113 -7.22 17.87 7.22
C ASN A 113 -7.20 17.13 5.88
N GLU A 114 -8.15 17.44 4.99
CA GLU A 114 -8.20 16.86 3.64
C GLU A 114 -6.95 17.24 2.84
N LYS A 115 -6.54 18.51 2.91
CA LYS A 115 -5.33 19.00 2.23
C LYS A 115 -4.05 18.35 2.77
N VAL A 116 -3.90 18.25 4.09
CA VAL A 116 -2.71 17.63 4.73
C VAL A 116 -2.60 16.14 4.34
N ARG A 117 -3.72 15.42 4.27
CA ARG A 117 -3.71 14.01 3.80
C ARG A 117 -3.31 13.89 2.33
N GLN A 118 -3.74 14.83 1.49
CA GLN A 118 -3.36 14.87 0.07
C GLN A 118 -1.86 15.15 -0.06
N GLU A 119 -1.35 16.17 0.62
CA GLU A 119 0.08 16.51 0.65
C GLU A 119 0.94 15.35 1.16
N PHE A 120 0.49 14.66 2.21
CA PHE A 120 1.13 13.44 2.72
C PHE A 120 1.23 12.36 1.63
N TRP A 121 0.13 12.07 0.93
CA TRP A 121 0.11 11.04 -0.10
C TRP A 121 0.92 11.42 -1.34
N GLU A 122 0.92 12.70 -1.73
CA GLU A 122 1.75 13.21 -2.83
C GLU A 122 3.24 13.11 -2.49
N LYS A 123 3.60 13.43 -1.25
CA LYS A 123 4.98 13.36 -0.74
C LYS A 123 5.48 11.92 -0.63
N TYR A 124 4.70 11.02 -0.02
CA TYR A 124 5.19 9.69 0.34
C TYR A 124 4.59 8.53 -0.46
N GLY A 125 3.60 8.78 -1.34
CA GLY A 125 3.01 7.73 -2.18
C GLY A 125 4.05 6.98 -3.01
N LYS A 126 5.08 7.69 -3.49
CA LYS A 126 6.22 7.08 -4.19
C LYS A 126 7.05 6.17 -3.29
N ASP A 127 7.26 6.53 -2.02
CA ASP A 127 8.00 5.71 -1.06
C ASP A 127 7.22 4.45 -0.67
N ILE A 128 5.90 4.56 -0.53
CA ILE A 128 5.02 3.42 -0.29
C ILE A 128 5.11 2.43 -1.45
N TRP A 129 5.01 2.92 -2.69
CA TRP A 129 5.15 2.09 -3.89
C TRP A 129 6.54 1.45 -4.01
N LYS A 130 7.59 2.23 -3.73
CA LYS A 130 8.96 1.71 -3.65
C LYS A 130 9.09 0.60 -2.61
N GLY A 131 8.43 0.73 -1.46
CA GLY A 131 8.33 -0.31 -0.44
C GLY A 131 7.71 -1.61 -0.97
N MET A 132 6.63 -1.50 -1.76
CA MET A 132 6.00 -2.65 -2.43
C MET A 132 6.97 -3.35 -3.39
N LEU A 133 7.67 -2.60 -4.24
CA LEU A 133 8.67 -3.15 -5.17
C LEU A 133 9.85 -3.80 -4.43
N CYS A 134 10.34 -3.18 -3.36
CA CYS A 134 11.39 -3.74 -2.52
C CYS A 134 10.95 -5.08 -1.90
N ALA A 135 9.72 -5.18 -1.40
CA ALA A 135 9.21 -6.42 -0.83
C ALA A 135 9.05 -7.53 -1.87
N LEU A 136 8.55 -7.20 -3.06
CA LEU A 136 8.43 -8.14 -4.18
C LEU A 136 9.79 -8.71 -4.60
N THR A 137 10.79 -7.85 -4.68
CA THR A 137 12.13 -8.18 -5.18
C THR A 137 13.08 -8.71 -4.11
N HIS A 138 12.67 -8.74 -2.83
CA HIS A 138 13.53 -9.08 -1.70
C HIS A 138 14.20 -10.47 -1.83
N LYS A 139 13.47 -11.46 -2.35
CA LYS A 139 13.94 -12.85 -2.52
C LYS A 139 14.55 -13.15 -3.89
N LEU A 140 14.65 -12.18 -4.79
CA LEU A 140 15.42 -12.37 -6.03
C LEU A 140 16.91 -12.47 -5.66
N ASN A 141 17.68 -13.29 -6.37
CA ASN A 141 19.13 -13.37 -6.15
C ASN A 141 19.90 -12.46 -7.13
N ASP A 142 19.33 -12.24 -8.31
CA ASP A 142 19.92 -11.44 -9.36
C ASP A 142 19.70 -9.93 -9.12
N GLU A 143 20.79 -9.23 -8.81
CA GLU A 143 20.78 -7.78 -8.55
C GLU A 143 20.47 -6.94 -9.79
N GLU A 144 20.86 -7.39 -10.98
CA GLU A 144 20.55 -6.70 -12.24
C GLU A 144 19.05 -6.73 -12.50
N ASN A 145 18.42 -7.89 -12.34
CA ASN A 145 16.98 -8.03 -12.49
C ASN A 145 16.20 -7.27 -11.40
N LYS A 146 16.70 -7.22 -10.15
CA LYS A 146 16.10 -6.36 -9.10
C LYS A 146 16.13 -4.89 -9.50
N LYS A 147 17.28 -4.41 -9.98
CA LYS A 147 17.46 -3.02 -10.41
C LYS A 147 16.54 -2.71 -11.58
N LYS A 148 16.51 -3.57 -12.60
CA LYS A 148 15.63 -3.46 -13.75
C LYS A 148 14.15 -3.34 -13.35
N ILE A 149 13.66 -4.18 -12.43
CA ILE A 149 12.28 -4.09 -11.93
C ILE A 149 12.05 -2.74 -11.24
N LYS A 150 12.94 -2.36 -10.32
CA LYS A 150 12.79 -1.11 -9.56
C LYS A 150 12.83 0.13 -10.46
N GLU A 151 13.58 0.12 -11.54
CA GLU A 151 13.67 1.20 -12.51
C GLU A 151 12.47 1.22 -13.48
N THR A 152 12.10 0.06 -14.02
CA THR A 152 10.99 -0.09 -14.98
C THR A 152 9.65 0.29 -14.36
N TYR A 153 9.43 -0.12 -13.10
CA TYR A 153 8.17 0.09 -12.40
C TYR A 153 8.29 1.19 -11.33
N LYS A 154 9.29 2.08 -11.41
CA LYS A 154 9.58 3.09 -10.38
C LYS A 154 8.41 4.03 -10.10
N ASP A 155 7.59 4.29 -11.11
CA ASP A 155 6.53 5.28 -11.05
C ASP A 155 5.23 4.62 -10.56
N PRO A 156 4.65 5.11 -9.45
CA PRO A 156 3.41 4.56 -8.93
C PRO A 156 2.23 4.82 -9.87
N PRO A 157 1.17 3.99 -9.79
CA PRO A 157 0.02 4.08 -10.69
C PRO A 157 -0.95 5.20 -10.26
N HIS A 158 -0.50 6.46 -10.18
CA HIS A 158 -1.28 7.61 -9.69
C HIS A 158 -2.61 7.77 -10.42
N ASN A 159 -2.61 7.74 -11.76
CA ASN A 159 -3.82 7.88 -12.59
C ASN A 159 -4.85 6.76 -12.37
N PHE A 160 -4.38 5.57 -12.01
CA PHE A 160 -5.27 4.47 -11.66
C PHE A 160 -5.81 4.65 -10.24
N ALA A 161 -4.94 4.98 -9.29
CA ALA A 161 -5.28 5.14 -7.87
C ALA A 161 -6.19 6.36 -7.59
N SER A 162 -6.18 7.38 -8.46
CA SER A 162 -7.04 8.56 -8.35
C SER A 162 -8.48 8.32 -8.81
N ARG A 163 -8.76 7.25 -9.57
CA ARG A 163 -10.12 6.89 -9.97
C ARG A 163 -10.96 6.58 -8.74
N PRO A 164 -12.24 6.99 -8.66
CA PRO A 164 -13.10 6.67 -7.52
C PRO A 164 -13.09 5.17 -7.22
N GLN A 165 -12.99 4.79 -5.93
CA GLN A 165 -12.81 3.40 -5.51
C GLN A 165 -13.87 2.46 -6.09
N PHE A 166 -15.12 2.94 -6.18
CA PHE A 166 -16.25 2.24 -6.77
C PHE A 166 -15.98 1.77 -8.22
N PHE A 167 -15.29 2.56 -9.04
CA PHE A 167 -14.97 2.18 -10.42
C PHE A 167 -13.71 1.32 -10.55
N ARG A 168 -12.96 1.15 -9.46
CA ARG A 168 -11.78 0.27 -9.46
C ARG A 168 -12.18 -1.16 -9.10
N TRP A 169 -12.98 -1.33 -8.05
CA TRP A 169 -13.48 -2.62 -7.58
C TRP A 169 -14.44 -3.27 -8.57
#